data_AF-A0A2X2V7S5-F1
#
_entry.id   AF-A0A2X2V7S5-F1
#
_cell.length_a   1.000
_cell.length_b   1.000
_cell.length_c   1.000
_cell.angle_alpha   90.00
_cell.angle_beta   90.00
_cell.angle_gamma   90.00
#
_symmetry.space_group_name_H-M   'P 1'
#
loop_
_entity.id
_entity.type
_entity.pdbx_description
1 polymer ?
#
loop_
_entity_poly.entity_id
_entity_poly.type
_entity_poly.pdbx_seq_one_letter_code
_entity_poly.pdbx_strand_id
1 'polypeptide(L)'
;MAQEYTVEQLNHGRKVYDFMRWDYWAFGISGFLLIAAIVVMGVRGFNWGLDFTGGTVIEITLEKPAEMDVMRDALEKAGFAEPLLQNFGSSHDIMVRMPPTEGEDGGQVLGSKVLSVINEATSQNAAVKRIEFVGPSVGADLAQTGAMALIVALISILIYVGFRFEWRLAAGVVIALAHDVIITLGILSLFHIEIDLTIVASLMSVIGYSPERQYRGI
;
A
#
# COMPACT_ATOMS: atom_id res chain seq x y z
N MET A 1 7.20 -46.40 -36.94
CA MET A 1 8.10 -45.25 -36.83
C MET A 1 7.26 -44.07 -36.38
N ALA A 2 7.45 -43.59 -35.14
CA ALA A 2 6.74 -42.41 -34.67
C ALA A 2 7.37 -41.18 -35.35
N GLN A 3 6.58 -40.45 -36.13
CA GLN A 3 7.04 -39.26 -36.82
C GLN A 3 7.23 -38.16 -35.78
N GLU A 4 8.48 -37.70 -35.58
CA GLU A 4 8.77 -36.57 -34.69
C GLU A 4 8.23 -35.28 -35.31
N TYR A 5 7.04 -34.87 -34.88
CA TYR A 5 6.49 -33.56 -35.25
C TYR A 5 7.19 -32.49 -34.43
N THR A 6 7.80 -31.51 -35.10
CA THR A 6 8.37 -30.34 -34.43
C THR A 6 7.23 -29.43 -33.94
N VAL A 7 7.35 -28.78 -32.78
CA VAL A 7 6.31 -27.91 -32.17
C VAL A 7 5.73 -26.85 -33.13
N GLU A 8 6.50 -26.43 -34.13
CA GLU A 8 6.05 -25.49 -35.17
C GLU A 8 5.06 -26.13 -36.17
N GLN A 9 5.14 -27.44 -36.42
CA GLN A 9 4.30 -28.14 -37.40
C GLN A 9 2.88 -28.39 -36.89
N LEU A 10 2.67 -28.37 -35.56
CA LEU A 10 1.36 -28.52 -34.93
C LEU A 10 0.60 -27.20 -34.77
N ASN A 11 1.28 -26.07 -34.97
CA ASN A 11 0.68 -24.76 -34.73
C ASN A 11 0.18 -24.15 -36.05
N HIS A 12 -1.15 -24.03 -36.18
CA HIS A 12 -1.85 -23.47 -37.34
C HIS A 12 -1.56 -21.95 -37.50
N GLY A 13 -0.34 -21.58 -37.86
CA GLY A 13 0.06 -20.19 -38.15
C GLY A 13 0.23 -19.27 -36.94
N ARG A 14 0.23 -19.79 -35.70
CA ARG A 14 0.53 -18.98 -34.49
C ARG A 14 2.02 -19.09 -34.14
N LYS A 15 2.64 -17.98 -33.71
CA LYS A 15 4.04 -17.97 -33.25
C LYS A 15 4.16 -18.67 -31.89
N VAL A 16 5.11 -19.59 -31.76
CA VAL A 16 5.47 -20.23 -30.49
C VAL A 16 6.59 -19.40 -29.85
N TYR A 17 6.35 -18.86 -28.66
CA TYR A 17 7.39 -18.20 -27.87
C TYR A 17 7.93 -19.20 -26.85
N ASP A 18 9.22 -19.51 -26.95
CA ASP A 18 9.91 -20.39 -25.98
C ASP A 18 10.36 -19.57 -24.76
N PHE A 19 9.41 -19.30 -23.86
CA PHE A 19 9.66 -18.62 -22.59
C PHE A 19 10.29 -19.55 -21.54
N MET A 20 10.17 -20.88 -21.74
CA MET A 20 10.70 -21.90 -20.82
C MET A 20 12.23 -21.91 -20.79
N ARG A 21 12.93 -21.44 -21.81
CA ARG A 21 14.42 -21.34 -21.79
C ARG A 21 14.99 -20.34 -20.78
N TRP A 22 14.19 -19.37 -20.32
CA TRP A 22 14.64 -18.27 -19.47
C TRP A 22 14.12 -18.39 -18.03
N ASP A 23 13.36 -19.46 -17.74
CA ASP A 23 12.71 -19.68 -16.46
C ASP A 23 13.72 -19.73 -15.30
N TYR A 24 14.84 -20.44 -15.45
CA TYR A 24 15.85 -20.58 -14.40
C TYR A 24 16.51 -19.24 -14.04
N TRP A 25 16.75 -18.37 -15.04
CA TRP A 25 17.27 -17.02 -14.81
C TRP A 25 16.23 -16.12 -14.17
N ALA A 26 14.97 -16.20 -14.63
CA ALA A 26 13.87 -15.45 -14.05
C ALA A 26 13.65 -15.83 -12.57
N PHE A 27 13.61 -17.13 -12.25
CA PHE A 27 13.50 -17.63 -10.87
C PHE A 27 14.67 -17.18 -9.99
N GLY A 28 15.90 -17.17 -10.51
CA GLY A 28 17.07 -16.69 -9.78
C GLY A 28 16.97 -15.20 -9.42
N ILE A 29 16.60 -14.35 -10.38
CA ILE A 29 16.41 -12.90 -10.15
C ILE A 29 15.24 -12.66 -9.19
N SER A 30 14.15 -13.39 -9.37
CA SER A 30 12.96 -13.30 -8.52
C SER A 30 13.28 -13.67 -7.07
N GLY A 31 14.02 -14.77 -6.85
CA GLY A 31 14.47 -15.19 -5.53
C GLY A 31 15.42 -14.19 -4.88
N PHE A 32 16.32 -13.58 -5.65
CA PHE A 32 17.18 -12.50 -5.14
C PHE A 32 16.35 -11.28 -4.71
N LEU A 33 15.39 -10.84 -5.53
CA LEU A 33 14.49 -9.74 -5.20
C LEU A 33 13.67 -10.03 -3.94
N LEU A 34 13.21 -11.27 -3.76
CA LEU A 34 12.48 -11.68 -2.56
C LEU A 34 13.35 -11.53 -1.30
N ILE A 35 14.59 -12.02 -1.34
CA ILE A 35 15.52 -11.89 -0.20
C ILE A 35 15.83 -10.42 0.06
N ALA A 36 16.10 -9.63 -0.99
CA ALA A 36 16.35 -8.21 -0.86
C ALA A 36 15.16 -7.47 -0.24
N ALA A 37 13.93 -7.79 -0.66
CA ALA A 37 12.70 -7.26 -0.08
C ALA A 37 12.60 -7.57 1.42
N ILE A 38 12.85 -8.83 1.82
CA ILE A 38 12.84 -9.23 3.24
C ILE A 38 13.88 -8.47 4.06
N VAL A 39 15.11 -8.32 3.53
CA VAL A 39 16.18 -7.57 4.20
C VAL A 39 15.80 -6.09 4.34
N VAL A 40 15.26 -5.47 3.29
CA VAL A 40 14.82 -4.07 3.35
C VAL A 40 13.73 -3.87 4.39
N MET A 41 12.72 -4.75 4.41
CA MET A 41 11.65 -4.71 5.42
C MET A 41 12.19 -4.86 6.84
N GLY A 42 13.19 -5.74 7.05
CA GLY A 42 13.80 -5.93 8.36
C GLY A 42 14.68 -4.75 8.83
N VAL A 43 15.35 -4.05 7.92
CA VAL A 43 16.28 -2.96 8.26
C VAL A 43 15.58 -1.60 8.32
N ARG A 44 14.69 -1.29 7.36
CA ARG A 44 13.98 0.00 7.30
C ARG A 44 12.66 -0.01 8.06
N GLY A 45 12.07 -1.19 8.24
CA GLY A 45 10.71 -1.31 8.78
C GLY A 45 9.66 -0.81 7.78
N PHE A 46 8.44 -0.67 8.28
CA PHE A 46 7.30 -0.13 7.53
C PHE A 46 6.97 1.27 8.02
N ASN A 47 6.62 2.14 7.08
CA ASN A 47 6.02 3.43 7.39
C ASN A 47 4.50 3.21 7.55
N TRP A 48 4.02 3.10 8.78
CA TRP A 48 2.61 2.86 9.04
C TRP A 48 1.82 4.16 8.90
N GLY A 49 0.78 4.13 8.08
CA GLY A 49 -0.13 5.25 7.91
C GLY A 49 -1.00 5.47 9.15
N LEU A 50 -1.60 6.66 9.20
CA LEU A 50 -2.50 7.12 10.26
C LEU A 50 -3.69 6.21 10.52
N ASP A 51 -4.13 5.47 9.52
CA ASP A 51 -5.21 4.48 9.67
C ASP A 51 -4.86 3.37 10.66
N PHE A 52 -3.56 3.09 10.87
CA PHE A 52 -3.07 2.04 11.77
C PHE A 52 -2.42 2.60 13.03
N THR A 53 -1.68 3.71 12.93
CA THR A 53 -1.05 4.36 14.08
C THR A 53 -2.02 5.22 14.89
N GLY A 54 -3.17 5.55 14.29
CA GLY A 54 -4.03 6.65 14.74
C GLY A 54 -3.44 8.02 14.41
N GLY A 55 -4.22 9.06 14.69
CA GLY A 55 -3.84 10.46 14.62
C GLY A 55 -4.96 11.34 14.04
N THR A 56 -4.60 12.54 13.58
CA THR A 56 -5.57 13.53 13.11
C THR A 56 -5.31 13.89 11.66
N VAL A 57 -6.36 13.86 10.84
CA VAL A 57 -6.36 14.35 9.47
C VAL A 57 -7.24 15.59 9.40
N ILE A 58 -6.69 16.69 8.92
CA ILE A 58 -7.40 17.97 8.78
C ILE A 58 -7.39 18.34 7.31
N GLU A 59 -8.57 18.48 6.73
CA GLU A 59 -8.76 19.01 5.38
C GLU A 59 -9.06 20.51 5.47
N ILE A 60 -8.25 21.31 4.79
CA ILE A 60 -8.31 22.77 4.82
C ILE A 60 -8.42 23.29 3.39
N THR A 61 -9.32 24.24 3.17
CA THR A 61 -9.44 24.99 1.93
C THR A 61 -8.89 26.39 2.13
N LEU A 62 -8.06 26.83 1.20
CA LEU A 62 -7.42 28.14 1.16
C LEU A 62 -8.01 28.96 0.01
N GLU A 63 -8.08 30.28 0.18
CA GLU A 63 -8.54 31.18 -0.89
C GLU A 63 -7.50 31.31 -2.03
N LYS A 64 -6.21 31.21 -1.72
CA LYS A 64 -5.09 31.25 -2.67
C LYS A 64 -4.36 29.90 -2.73
N PRO A 65 -3.58 29.65 -3.81
CA PRO A 65 -2.78 28.44 -3.91
C PRO A 65 -1.90 28.23 -2.68
N ALA A 66 -1.86 26.99 -2.21
CA ALA A 66 -1.13 26.58 -1.02
C ALA A 66 0.39 26.60 -1.24
N GLU A 67 1.13 27.40 -0.45
CA GLU A 67 2.58 27.25 -0.33
C GLU A 67 2.90 26.24 0.79
N MET A 68 3.06 24.99 0.40
CA MET A 68 3.22 23.85 1.32
C MET A 68 4.43 23.99 2.24
N ASP A 69 5.54 24.52 1.73
CA ASP A 69 6.77 24.66 2.51
C ASP A 69 6.63 25.69 3.63
N VAL A 70 5.96 26.83 3.38
CA VAL A 70 5.68 27.86 4.39
C VAL A 70 4.79 27.30 5.50
N MET A 71 3.75 26.55 5.12
CA MET A 71 2.84 25.94 6.10
C MET A 71 3.49 24.82 6.90
N ARG A 72 4.34 23.99 6.27
CA ARG A 72 5.12 22.97 6.97
C ARG A 72 6.03 23.61 8.01
N ASP A 73 6.78 24.64 7.62
CA ASP A 73 7.67 25.40 8.52
C ASP A 73 6.91 26.01 9.71
N ALA A 74 5.71 26.56 9.45
CA ALA A 74 4.89 27.16 10.49
C ALA A 74 4.38 26.12 11.50
N LEU A 75 3.96 24.94 11.01
CA LEU A 75 3.49 23.84 11.86
C LEU A 75 4.62 23.20 12.67
N GLU A 76 5.81 23.04 12.08
CA GLU A 76 7.00 22.58 12.80
C GLU A 76 7.42 23.57 13.90
N LYS A 77 7.42 24.89 13.60
CA LYS A 77 7.68 25.94 14.60
C LYS A 77 6.63 25.98 15.72
N ALA A 78 5.39 25.59 15.43
CA ALA A 78 4.32 25.48 16.41
C ALA A 78 4.45 24.23 17.30
N GLY A 79 5.43 23.37 17.05
CA GLY A 79 5.74 22.19 17.85
C GLY A 79 5.03 20.90 17.41
N PHE A 80 4.43 20.87 16.22
CA PHE A 80 3.89 19.65 15.65
C PHE A 80 5.02 18.81 15.04
N ALA A 81 5.16 17.55 15.45
CA ALA A 81 6.19 16.65 14.95
C ALA A 81 5.81 16.11 13.55
N GLU A 82 6.68 16.37 12.57
CA GLU A 82 6.61 15.85 11.19
C GLU A 82 5.21 15.94 10.54
N PRO A 83 4.64 17.14 10.39
CA PRO A 83 3.34 17.30 9.75
C PRO A 83 3.43 16.94 8.25
N LEU A 84 2.65 15.94 7.85
CA LEU A 84 2.54 15.49 6.47
C LEU A 84 1.51 16.34 5.74
N LEU A 85 2.00 17.27 4.92
CA LEU A 85 1.16 18.12 4.09
C LEU A 85 1.08 17.55 2.67
N GLN A 86 -0.13 17.39 2.16
CA GLN A 86 -0.40 16.99 0.77
C GLN A 86 -1.51 17.83 0.15
N ASN A 87 -1.43 18.09 -1.15
CA ASN A 87 -2.53 18.69 -1.90
C ASN A 87 -3.66 17.66 -2.05
N PHE A 88 -4.90 18.08 -1.85
CA PHE A 88 -6.06 17.21 -1.89
C PHE A 88 -7.04 17.69 -2.96
N GLY A 89 -7.05 17.06 -4.13
CA GLY A 89 -7.95 17.40 -5.24
C GLY A 89 -7.54 18.64 -6.05
N SER A 90 -7.19 19.77 -5.41
CA SER A 90 -6.74 21.00 -6.10
C SER A 90 -5.59 21.69 -5.36
N SER A 91 -4.99 22.72 -5.96
CA SER A 91 -3.94 23.54 -5.34
C SER A 91 -4.42 24.43 -4.18
N HIS A 92 -5.73 24.48 -3.93
CA HIS A 92 -6.36 25.27 -2.87
C HIS A 92 -6.82 24.41 -1.69
N ASP A 93 -6.90 23.10 -1.90
CA ASP A 93 -7.35 22.15 -0.90
C ASP A 93 -6.12 21.37 -0.43
N ILE A 94 -5.88 21.40 0.87
CA ILE A 94 -4.76 20.71 1.50
C ILE A 94 -5.25 19.74 2.56
N MET A 95 -4.53 18.64 2.68
CA MET A 95 -4.69 17.67 3.74
C MET A 95 -3.46 17.74 4.63
N VAL A 96 -3.69 18.00 5.91
CA VAL A 96 -2.67 18.00 6.96
C VAL A 96 -2.87 16.74 7.78
N ARG A 97 -1.85 15.88 7.78
CA ARG A 97 -1.82 14.60 8.50
C ARG A 97 -0.82 14.72 9.64
N MET A 98 -1.26 14.43 10.87
CA MET A 98 -0.42 14.51 12.05
C MET A 98 -0.59 13.28 12.94
N PRO A 99 0.51 12.67 13.41
CA PRO A 99 0.46 11.61 14.39
C PRO A 99 -0.29 12.02 15.67
N PRO A 100 -0.75 11.04 16.48
CA PRO A 100 -1.33 11.34 17.78
C PRO A 100 -0.31 12.09 18.64
N THR A 101 -0.67 13.26 19.14
CA THR A 101 0.16 13.99 20.12
C THR A 101 -0.14 13.45 21.52
N GLU A 102 0.89 13.28 22.35
CA GLU A 102 0.73 12.90 23.76
C GLU A 102 0.03 14.03 24.53
N GLY A 103 -1.29 13.97 24.63
CA GLY A 103 -2.12 14.93 25.36
C GLY A 103 -3.61 14.69 25.10
N GLU A 104 -4.45 14.92 26.10
CA GLU A 104 -5.92 14.75 26.07
C GLU A 104 -6.67 15.75 25.14
N ASP A 105 -5.95 16.50 24.31
CA ASP A 105 -6.56 17.43 23.37
C ASP A 105 -7.02 16.67 22.13
N GLY A 106 -8.28 16.20 22.17
CA GLY A 106 -8.92 15.53 21.04
C GLY A 106 -8.82 16.34 19.73
N GLY A 107 -9.01 15.65 18.58
CA GLY A 107 -8.76 16.21 17.24
C GLY A 107 -9.38 17.59 16.94
N GLN A 108 -10.46 17.97 17.62
CA GLN A 108 -11.08 19.30 17.49
C GLN A 108 -10.20 20.45 18.00
N VAL A 109 -9.47 20.25 19.10
CA VAL A 109 -8.60 21.26 19.73
C VAL A 109 -7.30 21.41 18.93
N LEU A 110 -6.79 20.30 18.40
CA LEU A 110 -5.71 20.29 17.42
C LEU A 110 -6.11 21.03 16.14
N GLY A 111 -7.34 20.80 15.66
CA GLY A 111 -7.89 21.47 14.48
C GLY A 111 -7.90 22.99 14.57
N SER A 112 -8.35 23.55 15.69
CA SER A 112 -8.39 25.00 15.90
C SER A 112 -7.00 25.62 16.01
N LYS A 113 -6.05 24.91 16.63
CA LYS A 113 -4.65 25.35 16.76
C LYS A 113 -3.91 25.32 15.43
N VAL A 114 -4.15 24.30 14.60
CA VAL A 114 -3.60 24.24 13.22
C VAL A 114 -4.17 25.36 12.36
N LEU A 115 -5.48 25.62 12.46
CA LEU A 115 -6.15 26.73 11.78
C LEU A 115 -5.52 28.08 12.13
N SER A 116 -5.29 28.37 13.41
CA SER A 116 -4.71 29.66 13.82
C SER A 116 -3.30 29.83 13.28
N VAL A 117 -2.47 28.78 13.34
CA VAL A 117 -1.09 28.82 12.83
C VAL A 117 -1.06 29.03 11.32
N ILE A 118 -1.93 28.35 10.56
CA ILE A 118 -1.98 28.49 9.09
C ILE A 118 -2.51 29.86 8.67
N ASN A 119 -3.55 30.38 9.36
CA ASN A 119 -4.10 31.71 9.09
C ASN A 119 -3.07 32.81 9.37
N GLU A 120 -2.33 32.70 10.47
CA GLU A 120 -1.25 33.64 10.83
C GLU A 120 -0.09 33.57 9.82
N ALA A 121 0.35 32.36 9.46
CA ALA A 121 1.49 32.17 8.56
C ALA A 121 1.20 32.62 7.13
N THR A 122 -0.04 32.43 6.66
CA THR A 122 -0.37 32.62 5.24
C THR A 122 -1.15 33.92 4.98
N SER A 123 -1.52 34.67 6.03
CA SER A 123 -2.28 35.93 5.93
C SER A 123 -3.52 35.82 5.03
N GLN A 124 -4.17 34.65 5.04
CA GLN A 124 -5.39 34.36 4.30
C GLN A 124 -6.35 33.55 5.17
N ASN A 125 -7.64 33.61 4.84
CA ASN A 125 -8.64 32.80 5.52
C ASN A 125 -8.55 31.36 5.02
N ALA A 126 -8.08 30.47 5.88
CA ALA A 126 -8.19 29.04 5.71
C ALA A 126 -9.48 28.56 6.40
N ALA A 127 -10.26 27.75 5.71
CA ALA A 127 -11.48 27.15 6.22
C ALA A 127 -11.28 25.64 6.35
N VAL A 128 -11.56 25.08 7.53
CA VAL A 128 -11.59 23.62 7.70
C VAL A 128 -12.82 23.05 7.02
N LYS A 129 -12.60 22.15 6.07
CA LYS A 129 -13.67 21.33 5.48
C LYS A 129 -14.03 20.17 6.39
N ARG A 130 -13.01 19.51 6.96
CA ARG A 130 -13.18 18.24 7.67
C ARG A 130 -12.05 18.01 8.65
N ILE A 131 -12.38 17.45 9.81
CA ILE A 131 -11.42 16.91 10.76
C ILE A 131 -11.81 15.47 11.00
N GLU A 132 -10.87 14.57 10.74
CA GLU A 132 -10.99 13.17 11.12
C GLU A 132 -9.98 12.87 12.21
N PHE A 133 -10.44 12.19 13.25
CA PHE A 133 -9.58 11.68 14.31
C PHE A 133 -9.73 10.17 14.39
N VAL A 134 -8.61 9.47 14.27
CA VAL A 134 -8.54 8.02 14.43
C VAL A 134 -7.77 7.73 15.71
N GLY A 135 -8.42 7.05 16.65
CA GLY A 135 -7.79 6.64 17.90
C GLY A 135 -6.76 5.52 17.65
N PRO A 136 -5.62 5.50 18.38
CA PRO A 136 -4.60 4.44 18.23
C PRO A 136 -5.14 3.02 18.44
N SER A 137 -6.14 2.87 19.32
CA SER A 137 -6.81 1.58 19.55
C SER A 137 -7.59 1.09 18.33
N VAL A 138 -8.34 1.99 17.68
CA VAL A 138 -9.09 1.68 16.46
C VAL A 138 -8.12 1.33 15.33
N GLY A 139 -7.02 2.07 15.20
CA GLY A 139 -6.00 1.76 14.19
C GLY A 139 -5.35 0.39 14.37
N ALA A 140 -5.03 0.01 15.62
CA ALA A 140 -4.50 -1.32 15.93
C ALA A 140 -5.49 -2.45 15.59
N ASP A 141 -6.77 -2.25 15.92
CA ASP A 141 -7.84 -3.22 15.59
C ASP A 141 -8.00 -3.37 14.06
N LEU A 142 -7.91 -2.26 13.31
CA LEU A 142 -7.97 -2.28 11.84
C LEU A 142 -6.74 -2.99 11.24
N ALA A 143 -5.54 -2.74 11.76
CA ALA A 143 -4.32 -3.43 11.32
C ALA A 143 -4.45 -4.95 11.50
N GLN A 144 -4.89 -5.36 12.69
CA GLN A 144 -5.06 -6.77 13.02
C GLN A 144 -6.16 -7.42 12.16
N THR A 145 -7.28 -6.73 11.97
CA THR A 145 -8.40 -7.22 11.14
C THR A 145 -7.99 -7.36 9.67
N GLY A 146 -7.26 -6.38 9.13
CA GLY A 146 -6.71 -6.43 7.77
C GLY A 146 -5.73 -7.58 7.58
N ALA A 147 -4.82 -7.79 8.53
CA ALA A 147 -3.89 -8.91 8.51
C ALA A 147 -4.62 -10.27 8.57
N MET A 148 -5.63 -10.40 9.42
CA MET A 148 -6.46 -11.60 9.51
C MET A 148 -7.24 -11.85 8.22
N ALA A 149 -7.84 -10.81 7.63
CA ALA A 149 -8.57 -10.92 6.37
C ALA A 149 -7.67 -11.43 5.23
N LEU A 150 -6.44 -10.95 5.15
CA LEU A 150 -5.44 -11.39 4.18
C LEU A 150 -5.12 -12.89 4.34
N ILE A 151 -4.85 -13.34 5.57
CA ILE A 151 -4.54 -14.75 5.87
C ILE A 151 -5.74 -15.64 5.53
N VAL A 152 -6.95 -15.24 5.92
CA VAL A 152 -8.18 -15.98 5.61
C VAL A 152 -8.42 -16.07 4.11
N ALA A 153 -8.16 -15.00 3.35
CA ALA A 153 -8.27 -15.01 1.89
C ALA A 153 -7.28 -16.00 1.25
N LEU A 154 -6.01 -16.00 1.68
CA LEU A 154 -5.00 -16.94 1.18
C LEU A 154 -5.36 -18.40 1.49
N ILE A 155 -5.84 -18.69 2.70
CA ILE A 155 -6.31 -20.02 3.08
C ILE A 155 -7.53 -20.43 2.24
N SER A 156 -8.46 -19.50 2.03
CA SER A 156 -9.66 -19.76 1.21
C SER A 156 -9.30 -20.12 -0.23
N ILE A 157 -8.33 -19.41 -0.82
CA ILE A 157 -7.78 -19.73 -2.15
C ILE A 157 -7.11 -21.11 -2.11
N LEU A 158 -6.27 -21.39 -1.12
CA LEU A 158 -5.61 -22.69 -0.99
C LEU A 158 -6.60 -23.85 -0.95
N ILE A 159 -7.65 -23.73 -0.14
CA ILE A 159 -8.70 -24.74 -0.02
C ILE A 159 -9.47 -24.88 -1.33
N TYR A 160 -9.92 -23.76 -1.90
CA TYR A 160 -10.67 -23.78 -3.16
C TYR A 160 -9.88 -24.44 -4.29
N VAL A 161 -8.63 -24.02 -4.49
CA VAL A 161 -7.76 -24.57 -5.53
C VAL A 161 -7.40 -26.02 -5.24
N GLY A 162 -7.13 -26.36 -3.98
CA GLY A 162 -6.78 -27.71 -3.55
C GLY A 162 -7.91 -28.71 -3.76
N PHE A 163 -9.16 -28.31 -3.56
CA PHE A 163 -10.34 -29.15 -3.84
C PHE A 163 -10.69 -29.19 -5.34
N ARG A 164 -10.52 -28.07 -6.05
CA ARG A 164 -10.91 -27.95 -7.46
C ARG A 164 -9.90 -28.60 -8.43
N PHE A 165 -8.62 -28.67 -8.03
CA PHE A 165 -7.49 -29.16 -8.81
C PHE A 165 -6.60 -30.09 -7.96
N GLU A 166 -5.28 -30.08 -8.16
CA GLU A 166 -4.31 -30.82 -7.35
C GLU A 166 -3.69 -29.94 -6.26
N TRP A 167 -3.43 -30.52 -5.08
CA TRP A 167 -2.79 -29.83 -3.94
C TRP A 167 -1.42 -29.21 -4.30
N ARG A 168 -0.70 -29.81 -5.26
CA ARG A 168 0.59 -29.31 -5.76
C ARG A 168 0.44 -27.97 -6.48
N LEU A 169 -0.65 -27.80 -7.25
CA LEU A 169 -0.98 -26.54 -7.91
C LEU A 169 -1.43 -25.49 -6.90
N ALA A 170 -2.22 -25.89 -5.90
CA ALA A 170 -2.67 -25.01 -4.83
C ALA A 170 -1.49 -24.41 -4.06
N ALA A 171 -0.52 -25.23 -3.66
CA ALA A 171 0.70 -24.77 -3.01
C ALA A 171 1.51 -23.81 -3.89
N GLY A 172 1.65 -24.13 -5.19
CA GLY A 172 2.34 -23.27 -6.15
C GLY A 172 1.71 -21.88 -6.29
N VAL A 173 0.37 -21.81 -6.35
CA VAL A 173 -0.37 -20.55 -6.42
C VAL A 173 -0.16 -19.71 -5.17
N VAL A 174 -0.26 -20.32 -3.97
CA VAL A 174 -0.06 -19.57 -2.72
C VAL A 174 1.37 -19.05 -2.60
N ILE A 175 2.38 -19.83 -3.00
CA ILE A 175 3.78 -19.39 -2.99
C ILE A 175 3.99 -18.23 -3.97
N ALA A 176 3.43 -18.30 -5.18
CA ALA A 176 3.52 -17.22 -6.16
C ALA A 176 2.85 -15.94 -5.66
N LEU A 177 1.67 -16.03 -5.04
CA LEU A 177 0.98 -14.90 -4.44
C LEU A 177 1.77 -14.28 -3.29
N ALA A 178 2.28 -15.12 -2.38
CA ALA A 178 3.08 -14.65 -1.26
C ALA A 178 4.34 -13.94 -1.75
N HIS A 179 4.99 -14.48 -2.78
CA HIS A 179 6.14 -13.86 -3.42
C HIS A 179 5.83 -12.45 -3.95
N ASP A 180 4.74 -12.29 -4.72
CA ASP A 180 4.37 -11.00 -5.29
C ASP A 180 4.03 -9.96 -4.21
N VAL A 181 3.33 -10.39 -3.15
CA VAL A 181 3.01 -9.53 -2.00
C VAL A 181 4.25 -9.12 -1.23
N ILE A 182 5.20 -10.04 -1.00
CA ILE A 182 6.44 -9.73 -0.27
C ILE A 182 7.30 -8.75 -1.07
N ILE A 183 7.43 -8.93 -2.38
CA ILE A 183 8.21 -8.00 -3.22
C ILE A 183 7.57 -6.63 -3.25
N THR A 184 6.24 -6.55 -3.43
CA THR A 184 5.54 -5.25 -3.43
C THR A 184 5.68 -4.54 -2.08
N LEU A 185 5.50 -5.24 -0.96
CA LEU A 185 5.74 -4.69 0.39
C LEU A 185 7.20 -4.25 0.61
N GLY A 186 8.18 -5.02 0.11
CA GLY A 186 9.59 -4.66 0.19
C GLY A 186 9.92 -3.39 -0.59
N ILE A 187 9.30 -3.19 -1.76
CA ILE A 187 9.43 -1.97 -2.55
C ILE A 187 8.78 -0.79 -1.80
N LEU A 188 7.58 -0.96 -1.24
CA LEU A 188 6.93 0.09 -0.43
C LEU A 188 7.79 0.50 0.76
N SER A 189 8.34 -0.47 1.48
CA SER A 189 9.29 -0.26 2.59
C SER A 189 10.57 0.44 2.10
N LEU A 190 11.11 0.07 0.95
CA LEU A 190 12.30 0.71 0.37
C LEU A 190 12.08 2.20 0.14
N PHE A 191 10.91 2.61 -0.36
CA PHE A 191 10.62 4.01 -0.64
C PHE A 191 9.99 4.76 0.54
N HIS A 192 9.88 4.13 1.72
CA HIS A 192 9.17 4.69 2.89
C HIS A 192 7.75 5.16 2.55
N ILE A 193 7.07 4.47 1.64
CA ILE A 193 5.69 4.77 1.28
C ILE A 193 4.80 4.35 2.46
N GLU A 194 3.89 5.24 2.87
CA GLU A 194 2.92 4.97 3.93
C GLU A 194 2.01 3.80 3.57
N ILE A 195 1.89 2.85 4.49
CA ILE A 195 0.94 1.75 4.39
C ILE A 195 -0.32 2.18 5.11
N ASP A 196 -1.36 2.48 4.35
CA ASP A 196 -2.70 2.82 4.83
C ASP A 196 -3.72 1.73 4.41
N LEU A 197 -5.00 1.91 4.73
CA LEU A 197 -6.04 0.94 4.35
C LEU A 197 -6.21 0.87 2.83
N THR A 198 -5.92 1.94 2.11
CA THR A 198 -5.97 1.99 0.64
C THR A 198 -4.93 1.05 0.04
N ILE A 199 -3.70 1.09 0.57
CA ILE A 199 -2.64 0.16 0.16
C ILE A 199 -3.03 -1.28 0.47
N VAL A 200 -3.57 -1.57 1.66
CA VAL A 200 -4.03 -2.93 1.99
C VAL A 200 -5.14 -3.39 1.02
N ALA A 201 -6.13 -2.54 0.72
CA ALA A 201 -7.19 -2.84 -0.23
C ALA A 201 -6.65 -3.07 -1.67
N SER A 202 -5.63 -2.30 -2.07
CA SER A 202 -4.99 -2.45 -3.37
C SER A 202 -4.25 -3.80 -3.48
N LEU A 203 -3.55 -4.20 -2.42
CA LEU A 203 -2.87 -5.50 -2.35
C LEU A 203 -3.87 -6.65 -2.40
N MET A 204 -4.98 -6.56 -1.66
CA MET A 204 -6.06 -7.56 -1.74
C MET A 204 -6.64 -7.68 -3.14
N SER A 205 -6.80 -6.56 -3.85
CA SER A 205 -7.28 -6.55 -5.24
C SER A 205 -6.31 -7.24 -6.19
N VAL A 206 -5.00 -7.01 -6.04
CA VAL A 206 -3.95 -7.69 -6.83
C VAL A 206 -3.95 -9.19 -6.54
N ILE A 207 -4.09 -9.59 -5.28
CA ILE A 207 -4.18 -11.01 -4.88
C ILE A 207 -5.44 -11.66 -5.45
N GLY A 208 -6.56 -10.94 -5.56
CA GLY A 208 -7.77 -11.44 -6.20
C GLY A 208 -7.62 -11.64 -7.71
N TYR A 209 -6.91 -10.72 -8.38
CA TYR A 209 -6.71 -10.76 -9.84
C TYR A 209 -5.61 -11.74 -10.28
N SER A 210 -4.55 -11.91 -9.48
CA SER A 210 -3.38 -12.71 -9.86
C SER A 210 -3.71 -14.19 -10.18
N PRO A 211 -4.54 -14.91 -9.39
CA PRO A 211 -4.97 -16.27 -9.70
C PRO A 211 -5.78 -16.34 -11.00
N GLU A 212 -6.64 -15.36 -11.28
CA GLU A 212 -7.45 -15.34 -12.51
C GLU A 212 -6.57 -15.35 -13.76
N ARG A 213 -5.43 -14.66 -13.71
CA ARG A 213 -4.43 -14.68 -14.79
C ARG A 213 -3.75 -16.06 -14.91
N GLN A 214 -3.49 -16.72 -13.79
CA GLN A 214 -2.88 -18.06 -13.75
C GLN A 214 -3.80 -19.13 -14.36
N TYR A 215 -5.13 -19.00 -14.21
CA TYR A 215 -6.11 -19.99 -14.72
C TYR A 215 -6.54 -19.77 -16.18
N ARG A 216 -6.36 -18.58 -16.77
CA ARG A 216 -6.60 -18.38 -18.22
C ARG A 216 -5.49 -18.96 -19.12
N GLY A 217 -4.39 -19.41 -18.53
CA GLY A 217 -3.26 -20.03 -19.24
C GLY A 217 -3.28 -21.56 -19.27
N ILE A 218 -4.27 -22.20 -18.63
CA ILE A 218 -4.54 -23.64 -18.66
C ILE A 218 -5.79 -23.89 -19.51
#